data_AF-A0A4Y2E525-F1
#
_entry.id   AF-A0A4Y2E525-F1
#
_cell.length_a   1.000
_cell.length_b   1.000
_cell.length_c   1.000
_cell.angle_alpha   90.00
_cell.angle_beta   90.00
_cell.angle_gamma   90.00
#
_symmetry.space_group_name_H-M   'P 1'
#
loop_
_entity.id
_entity.type
_entity.pdbx_description
1 polymer ?
#
loop_
_entity_poly.entity_id
_entity_poly.type
_entity_poly.pdbx_seq_one_letter_code
_entity_poly.pdbx_strand_id
1 'polypeptide(L)'
;MEENLLEELFKSCVICKRYSPIKLKCVTAPLPENMTLDATVFQITGIDTAGPLFLKGIQKVWVLLFTCAVYRAVHLELMSGISTEAFLMALRRFVARRGIPQFILIMVPTL
;
A
#
# COMPACT_ATOMS: atom_id res chain seq x y z
N MET A 1 3.36 4.64 48.37
CA MET A 1 2.04 4.00 48.55
C MET A 1 0.95 4.76 47.80
N GLU A 2 0.97 6.09 47.81
CA GLU A 2 -0.01 6.93 47.09
C GLU A 2 0.08 6.87 45.55
N GLU A 3 1.27 6.70 44.95
CA GLU A 3 1.43 6.62 43.49
C GLU A 3 0.70 5.44 42.85
N ASN A 4 0.66 4.28 43.52
CA ASN A 4 -0.02 3.09 43.01
C ASN A 4 -1.55 3.26 42.95
N LEU A 5 -2.11 4.04 43.88
CA LEU A 5 -3.54 4.31 43.93
C LEU A 5 -3.99 5.22 42.77
N LEU A 6 -3.14 6.18 42.41
CA LEU A 6 -3.37 7.05 41.25
C LEU A 6 -3.36 6.24 39.95
N GLU A 7 -2.43 5.30 39.79
CA GLU A 7 -2.41 4.42 38.62
C GLU A 7 -3.68 3.56 38.49
N GLU A 8 -4.18 3.01 39.60
CA GLU A 8 -5.42 2.22 39.60
C GLU A 8 -6.64 3.07 39.25
N LEU A 9 -6.68 4.32 39.70
CA LEU A 9 -7.73 5.26 39.35
C LEU A 9 -7.72 5.60 37.85
N PHE A 10 -6.54 5.87 37.28
CA PHE A 10 -6.40 6.13 35.84
C PHE A 10 -6.73 4.88 35.00
N LYS A 11 -6.37 3.68 35.48
CA LYS A 11 -6.69 2.40 34.85
C LYS A 11 -8.16 1.99 34.99
N SER A 12 -8.94 2.57 35.89
CA SER A 12 -10.37 2.26 36.05
C SER A 12 -11.27 3.31 35.37
N CYS A 13 -10.80 4.55 35.22
CA CYS A 13 -11.55 5.62 34.56
C CYS A 13 -11.77 5.35 33.06
N VAL A 14 -13.04 5.28 32.65
CA VAL A 14 -13.44 5.05 31.25
C VAL A 14 -13.02 6.20 30.33
N ILE A 15 -13.05 7.45 30.83
CA ILE A 15 -12.59 8.63 30.08
C ILE A 15 -11.09 8.54 29.82
N CYS A 16 -10.29 8.22 30.85
CA CYS A 16 -8.85 8.05 30.71
C CYS A 16 -8.51 6.90 29.77
N LYS A 17 -9.21 5.76 29.84
CA LYS A 17 -9.02 4.65 28.87
C LYS A 17 -9.30 5.07 27.43
N ARG A 18 -10.33 5.89 27.21
CA ARG A 18 -10.73 6.33 25.88
C ARG A 18 -9.70 7.26 25.23
N TYR A 19 -9.08 8.13 26.01
CA TYR A 19 -8.06 9.08 25.53
C TYR A 19 -6.63 8.62 25.75
N SER A 20 -6.42 7.48 26.44
CA SER A 20 -5.10 6.88 26.56
C SER A 20 -4.70 6.31 25.20
N PRO A 21 -3.48 6.59 24.71
CA PRO A 21 -3.02 6.02 23.47
C PRO A 21 -2.97 4.49 23.59
N ILE A 22 -3.64 3.80 22.68
CA ILE A 22 -3.47 2.36 22.53
C ILE A 22 -2.03 2.14 22.09
N LYS A 23 -1.21 1.56 22.97
CA LYS A 23 0.11 1.05 22.60
C LYS A 23 -0.10 -0.16 21.70
N LEU A 24 -0.19 0.06 20.39
CA LEU A 24 -0.22 -1.01 19.41
C LEU A 24 1.10 -1.78 19.53
N LYS A 25 1.04 -3.03 20.02
CA LYS A 25 2.11 -3.98 19.78
C LYS A 25 2.00 -4.36 18.30
N CYS A 26 2.74 -3.64 17.46
CA CYS A 26 2.89 -4.03 16.06
C CYS A 26 3.71 -5.31 16.03
N VAL A 27 3.03 -6.46 15.91
CA VAL A 27 3.69 -7.71 15.56
C VAL A 27 4.01 -7.60 14.08
N THR A 28 5.28 -7.38 13.76
CA THR A 28 5.73 -7.43 12.36
C THR A 28 5.48 -8.83 11.83
N ALA A 29 4.61 -8.94 10.83
CA ALA A 29 4.46 -10.19 10.09
C ALA A 29 5.81 -10.55 9.46
N PRO A 30 6.17 -11.85 9.40
CA PRO A 30 7.37 -12.26 8.67
C PRO A 30 7.27 -11.77 7.23
N LEU A 31 8.38 -11.23 6.71
CA LEU A 31 8.45 -10.83 5.31
C LEU A 31 8.09 -12.05 4.43
N PRO A 32 7.22 -11.90 3.42
CA PRO A 32 6.96 -12.96 2.46
C PRO A 32 8.27 -13.51 1.88
N GLU A 33 8.49 -14.83 1.95
CA GLU A 33 9.66 -15.54 1.41
C GLU A 33 9.92 -15.21 -0.08
N ASN A 34 8.87 -14.79 -0.77
CA ASN A 34 8.87 -14.40 -2.17
C ASN A 34 9.76 -13.17 -2.43
N MET A 35 10.13 -12.37 -1.42
CA MET A 35 11.02 -11.22 -1.59
C MET A 35 12.51 -11.56 -1.63
N THR A 36 12.90 -12.83 -1.43
CA THR A 36 14.32 -13.27 -1.40
C THR A 36 14.71 -14.22 -2.53
N LEU A 37 13.89 -14.34 -3.58
CA LEU A 37 14.20 -15.17 -4.75
C LEU A 37 14.91 -14.34 -5.82
N ASP A 38 15.88 -14.96 -6.51
CA ASP A 38 16.44 -14.45 -7.77
C ASP A 38 15.29 -14.26 -8.77
N ALA A 39 14.76 -13.04 -8.83
CA ALA A 39 13.63 -12.69 -9.69
C ALA A 39 14.07 -11.63 -10.69
N THR A 40 13.58 -11.73 -11.92
CA THR A 40 13.78 -10.72 -12.94
C THR A 40 12.99 -9.44 -12.62
N VAL A 41 13.39 -8.32 -13.24
CA VAL A 41 12.75 -7.02 -13.04
C VAL A 41 11.25 -7.13 -13.36
N PHE A 42 10.40 -6.70 -12.43
CA PHE A 42 8.93 -6.81 -12.47
C PHE A 42 8.33 -8.23 -12.43
N GLN A 43 9.10 -9.28 -12.13
CA GLN A 43 8.53 -10.63 -11.95
C GLN A 43 7.56 -10.70 -10.76
N ILE A 44 7.88 -9.99 -9.68
CA ILE A 44 7.00 -9.76 -8.52
C ILE A 44 6.68 -8.27 -8.51
N THR A 45 5.44 -7.94 -8.84
CA THR A 45 5.01 -6.55 -9.03
C THR A 45 3.89 -6.18 -8.08
N GLY A 46 4.14 -5.17 -7.24
CA GLY A 46 3.11 -4.49 -6.47
C GLY A 46 2.36 -3.49 -7.34
N ILE A 47 1.04 -3.45 -7.24
CA ILE A 47 0.17 -2.50 -7.93
C ILE A 47 -0.48 -1.57 -6.92
N ASP A 48 -0.43 -0.27 -7.20
CA ASP A 48 -1.13 0.76 -6.43
C ASP A 48 -1.67 1.85 -7.36
N THR A 49 -2.63 2.63 -6.90
CA THR A 49 -3.21 3.75 -7.64
C THR A 49 -3.05 5.05 -6.87
N ALA A 50 -2.42 6.04 -7.49
CA ALA A 50 -2.37 7.40 -6.98
C ALA A 50 -3.32 8.30 -7.75
N GLY A 51 -4.06 9.16 -7.04
CA GLY A 51 -4.89 10.16 -7.68
C GLY A 51 -5.98 10.74 -6.77
N PRO A 52 -6.79 11.65 -7.30
CA PRO A 52 -6.76 12.15 -8.68
C PRO A 52 -5.72 13.24 -8.94
N LEU A 53 -5.10 13.20 -10.12
CA LEU A 53 -4.33 14.30 -10.68
C LEU A 53 -5.19 15.06 -11.70
N PHE A 54 -4.91 16.35 -11.88
CA PHE A 54 -5.59 17.19 -12.87
C PHE A 54 -4.61 17.56 -13.97
N LEU A 55 -4.88 17.11 -15.20
CA LEU A 55 -4.13 17.57 -16.37
C LEU A 55 -4.55 19.01 -16.72
N LYS A 56 -3.68 19.72 -17.47
CA LYS A 56 -4.02 21.02 -18.04
C LYS A 56 -5.28 20.87 -18.90
N GLY A 57 -6.42 21.40 -18.43
CA GLY A 57 -7.74 21.17 -19.01
C GLY A 57 -8.78 20.53 -18.08
N ILE A 58 -8.53 20.43 -16.77
CA ILE A 58 -9.47 19.95 -15.73
C ILE A 58 -9.80 18.44 -15.87
N GLN A 59 -9.10 17.71 -16.74
CA GLN A 59 -9.31 16.28 -16.86
C GLN A 59 -8.72 15.55 -15.64
N LYS A 60 -9.61 14.87 -14.91
CA LYS A 60 -9.27 14.01 -13.78
C LYS A 60 -8.62 12.72 -14.30
N VAL A 61 -7.42 12.43 -13.84
CA VAL A 61 -6.68 11.22 -14.20
C VAL A 61 -6.10 10.56 -12.95
N TRP A 62 -5.79 9.28 -13.07
CA TRP A 62 -5.13 8.49 -12.04
C TRP A 62 -3.82 7.93 -12.59
N VAL A 63 -2.88 7.69 -11.69
CA VAL A 63 -1.62 7.03 -12.01
C VAL A 63 -1.68 5.64 -11.41
N LEU A 64 -1.53 4.63 -12.26
CA LEU A 64 -1.30 3.25 -11.83
C LEU A 64 0.21 3.06 -11.66
N LEU A 65 0.60 2.64 -10.46
CA LEU A 65 1.97 2.38 -10.07
C LEU A 65 2.21 0.87 -10.14
N PHE A 66 3.24 0.47 -10.87
CA PHE A 66 3.79 -0.87 -10.85
C PHE A 66 5.14 -0.81 -10.17
N THR A 67 5.28 -1.49 -9.04
CA THR A 67 6.49 -1.48 -8.21
C THR A 67 7.12 -2.87 -8.21
N CYS A 68 8.40 -2.97 -8.55
CA CYS A 68 9.11 -4.24 -8.47
C CYS A 68 9.54 -4.50 -7.02
N ALA A 69 9.10 -5.62 -6.45
CA ALA A 69 9.40 -5.97 -5.06
C ALA A 69 10.91 -6.18 -4.81
N VAL A 70 11.64 -6.71 -5.81
CA VAL A 70 13.05 -7.07 -5.68
C VAL A 70 13.97 -5.86 -5.90
N TYR A 71 13.76 -5.11 -7.00
CA TYR A 71 14.67 -4.03 -7.39
C TYR A 71 14.18 -2.63 -7.02
N ARG A 72 13.00 -2.50 -6.40
CA ARG A 72 12.36 -1.20 -6.11
C ARG A 72 12.17 -0.30 -7.35
N ALA A 73 12.19 -0.90 -8.54
CA ALA A 73 11.90 -0.19 -9.79
C ALA A 73 10.42 0.19 -9.84
N VAL A 74 10.12 1.39 -10.35
CA VAL A 74 8.74 1.90 -10.47
C VAL A 74 8.44 2.18 -11.94
N HIS A 75 7.30 1.68 -12.41
CA HIS A 75 6.74 1.99 -13.72
C HIS A 75 5.37 2.62 -13.55
N LEU A 76 5.12 3.73 -14.22
CA LEU A 76 3.90 4.52 -14.09
C LEU A 76 3.07 4.45 -15.37
N GLU A 77 1.77 4.20 -15.22
CA GLU A 77 0.79 4.26 -16.31
C GLU A 77 -0.29 5.28 -15.97
N LEU A 78 -0.68 6.09 -16.95
CA LEU A 78 -1.82 6.99 -16.78
C LEU A 78 -3.13 6.24 -17.05
N MET A 79 -4.15 6.50 -16.24
CA MET A 79 -5.52 6.00 -16.38
C MET A 79 -6.51 7.15 -16.40
N SER A 80 -7.52 7.06 -17.26
CA SER A 80 -8.63 8.03 -17.32
C SER A 80 -9.62 7.89 -16.16
N GLY A 81 -9.53 6.81 -15.37
CA GLY A 81 -10.46 6.48 -14.28
C GLY A 81 -9.96 5.30 -13.44
N ILE A 82 -10.70 4.97 -12.38
CA ILE A 82 -10.51 3.75 -11.57
C ILE A 82 -11.43 2.61 -12.07
N SER A 83 -11.84 2.65 -13.34
CA SER A 83 -12.65 1.58 -13.92
C SER A 83 -11.78 0.37 -14.27
N THR A 84 -12.38 -0.82 -14.27
CA THR A 84 -11.71 -2.06 -14.70
C THR A 84 -11.15 -1.95 -16.11
N GLU A 85 -11.88 -1.29 -17.02
CA GLU A 85 -11.43 -1.07 -18.39
C GLU A 85 -10.16 -0.22 -18.46
N ALA A 86 -10.12 0.91 -17.73
CA ALA A 86 -8.95 1.78 -17.67
C ALA A 86 -7.74 1.04 -17.08
N PHE A 87 -7.96 0.21 -16.04
CA PHE A 87 -6.95 -0.66 -15.46
C PHE A 87 -6.43 -1.68 -16.47
N LEU A 88 -7.30 -2.42 -17.17
CA LEU A 88 -6.90 -3.43 -18.14
C LEU A 88 -6.09 -2.82 -19.30
N MET A 89 -6.46 -1.62 -19.75
CA MET A 89 -5.69 -0.89 -20.76
C MET A 89 -4.28 -0.52 -20.25
N ALA A 90 -4.17 -0.07 -19.00
CA ALA A 90 -2.88 0.24 -18.38
C ALA A 90 -2.03 -1.01 -18.16
N LEU A 91 -2.63 -2.10 -17.68
CA LEU A 91 -1.96 -3.39 -17.50
C LEU A 91 -1.43 -3.93 -18.82
N ARG A 92 -2.21 -3.83 -19.91
CA ARG A 92 -1.76 -4.21 -21.26
C ARG A 92 -0.52 -3.43 -21.70
N ARG A 93 -0.50 -2.10 -21.48
CA ARG A 93 0.67 -1.26 -21.79
C ARG A 93 1.90 -1.62 -20.95
N PHE A 94 1.69 -1.90 -19.67
CA PHE A 94 2.75 -2.37 -18.78
C PHE A 94 3.34 -3.69 -19.27
N VAL A 95 2.49 -4.70 -19.51
CA VAL A 95 2.91 -6.03 -19.98
C VAL A 95 3.63 -5.94 -21.33
N ALA A 96 3.14 -5.13 -22.26
CA ALA A 96 3.80 -4.94 -23.55
C ALA A 96 5.22 -4.35 -23.44
N ARG A 97 5.51 -3.59 -22.38
CA ARG A 97 6.82 -2.95 -22.16
C ARG A 97 7.75 -3.70 -21.21
N ARG A 98 7.18 -4.37 -20.19
CA ARG A 98 7.93 -4.95 -19.07
C ARG A 98 7.84 -6.47 -19.00
N GLY A 99 7.01 -7.09 -19.83
CA GLY A 99 6.71 -8.52 -19.77
C GLY A 99 5.56 -8.84 -18.80
N ILE A 100 5.13 -10.10 -18.83
CA ILE A 100 4.06 -10.58 -17.96
C ILE A 100 4.66 -10.85 -16.56
N PRO A 101 4.17 -10.20 -15.49
CA PRO A 101 4.60 -10.51 -14.14
C PRO A 101 4.14 -11.92 -13.76
N GLN A 102 4.95 -12.64 -13.00
CA GLN A 102 4.57 -13.94 -12.46
C GLN A 102 3.62 -13.78 -11.26
N PHE A 103 3.85 -12.74 -10.45
CA PHE A 103 3.03 -12.41 -9.30
C PHE A 103 2.66 -10.94 -9.29
N ILE A 104 1.36 -10.68 -9.09
CA ILE A 104 0.82 -9.35 -8.86
C ILE A 104 0.34 -9.27 -7.41
N LEU A 105 0.87 -8.30 -6.67
CA LEU A 105 0.44 -7.99 -5.32
C LEU A 105 -0.37 -6.69 -5.37
N ILE A 106 -1.63 -6.73 -4.96
CA ILE A 106 -2.41 -5.51 -4.80
C ILE A 106 -1.95 -4.86 -3.50
N MET A 107 -1.28 -3.71 -3.61
CA MET A 107 -0.92 -2.92 -2.43
C MET A 107 -2.18 -2.22 -1.95
N VAL A 108 -2.92 -2.90 -1.09
CA VAL A 108 -3.92 -2.21 -0.28
C VAL A 108 -3.14 -1.35 0.70
N PRO A 109 -3.48 -0.06 0.90
CA PRO A 109 -2.97 0.67 2.06
C PRO A 109 -3.48 -0.09 3.28
N THR A 110 -2.62 -0.95 3.83
CA THR A 110 -2.90 -1.67 5.07
C THR A 110 -3.21 -0.63 6.12
N LEU A 111 -4.39 -0.76 6.73
CA LEU A 111 -4.75 -0.20 8.04
C LEU A 111 -3.57 -0.23 9.01
#